data_AF-A0A1H5TAG2-F1
#
_entry.id   AF-A0A1H5TAG2-F1
#
_cell.length_a   1.000
_cell.length_b   1.000
_cell.length_c   1.000
_cell.angle_alpha   90.00
_cell.angle_beta   90.00
_cell.angle_gamma   90.00
#
_symmetry.space_group_name_H-M   'P 1'
#
loop_
_entity.id
_entity.type
_entity.pdbx_description
1 polymer ?
#
loop_
_entity_poly.entity_id
_entity_poly.type
_entity_poly.pdbx_seq_one_letter_code
_entity_poly.pdbx_strand_id
1 'polypeptide(L)'
;MSDEKDIVTQDKDGMTQPATKQIGIRMQPGEHTGQPLYSNCSTVNGGQGVVLVDFGFLDPQSLNALNRMARSGEKLPDAVNVKLSSRMAISIDTAHHLSQQLNQLLGTKLSAAVAQGHENTNNPSMQAGSGKMEEGGLDTQKNDDKSGFRFPWSKKTH
;
A
#
# COMPACT_ATOMS: atom_id res chain seq x y z
N MET A 1 79.01 11.50 20.11
CA MET A 1 78.92 11.66 18.64
C MET A 1 77.62 11.00 18.26
N SER A 2 76.51 11.76 18.23
CA SER A 2 76.00 12.45 17.02
C SER A 2 75.47 11.38 16.04
N ASP A 3 74.19 11.26 15.69
CA ASP A 3 73.24 12.32 15.32
C ASP A 3 71.76 11.93 15.48
N GLU A 4 70.96 12.99 15.50
CA GLU A 4 69.50 13.09 15.55
C GLU A 4 68.90 13.19 14.13
N LYS A 5 67.60 12.89 14.03
CA LYS A 5 66.60 13.18 12.97
C LYS A 5 66.55 12.28 11.73
N ASP A 6 65.38 11.63 11.54
CA ASP A 6 64.43 12.15 10.56
C ASP A 6 62.98 11.75 10.87
N ILE A 7 62.11 12.75 10.74
CA ILE A 7 60.64 12.70 10.79
C ILE A 7 60.14 12.34 9.39
N VAL A 8 59.36 11.27 9.26
CA VAL A 8 58.46 10.92 8.14
C VAL A 8 57.59 9.76 8.69
N THR A 9 56.26 9.74 8.77
CA THR A 9 55.17 10.53 8.21
C THR A 9 53.94 10.28 9.08
N GLN A 10 53.15 11.34 9.33
CA GLN A 10 51.75 11.20 9.73
C GLN A 10 50.97 10.59 8.56
N ASP A 11 50.57 9.33 8.66
CA ASP A 11 49.45 8.84 7.86
C ASP A 11 48.15 9.33 8.52
N LYS A 12 47.73 10.51 8.09
CA LYS A 12 46.36 10.98 8.22
C LYS A 12 45.47 10.26 7.22
N ASP A 13 44.24 10.05 7.67
CA ASP A 13 43.04 9.78 6.90
C ASP A 13 42.87 8.40 6.28
N GLY A 14 42.23 7.57 7.08
CA GLY A 14 41.42 6.46 6.60
C GLY A 14 40.41 6.05 7.65
N MET A 15 39.57 6.98 8.16
CA MET A 15 38.29 6.56 8.75
C MET A 15 37.43 6.00 7.62
N THR A 16 37.73 4.76 7.24
CA THR A 16 36.86 3.92 6.44
C THR A 16 35.62 3.71 7.29
N GLN A 17 34.63 4.59 7.13
CA GLN A 17 33.31 4.37 7.70
C GLN A 17 32.91 2.94 7.29
N PRO A 18 32.51 2.10 8.25
CA PRO A 18 32.13 0.73 7.93
C PRO A 18 30.99 0.82 6.92
N ALA A 19 31.28 0.48 5.66
CA ALA A 19 30.30 0.48 4.61
C ALA A 19 29.19 -0.49 5.03
N THR A 20 28.00 0.05 5.31
CA THR A 20 26.86 -0.74 5.74
C THR A 20 26.47 -1.67 4.60
N LYS A 21 26.83 -2.95 4.73
CA LYS A 21 26.52 -3.96 3.73
C LYS A 21 25.06 -4.36 3.85
N GLN A 22 24.25 -4.03 2.84
CA GLN A 22 22.86 -4.45 2.80
C GLN A 22 22.79 -5.96 2.52
N ILE A 23 22.17 -6.71 3.44
CA ILE A 23 21.93 -8.14 3.27
C ILE A 23 20.48 -8.35 2.84
N GLY A 24 20.28 -8.99 1.68
CA GLY A 24 18.96 -9.39 1.22
C GLY A 24 18.51 -10.65 1.93
N ILE A 25 17.41 -10.57 2.68
CA ILE A 25 16.78 -11.73 3.32
C ILE A 25 15.77 -12.32 2.33
N ARG A 26 15.86 -13.63 2.07
CA ARG A 26 14.89 -14.39 1.25
C ARG A 26 14.24 -15.47 2.09
N MET A 27 12.93 -15.43 2.19
CA MET A 27 12.15 -16.47 2.86
C MET A 27 11.88 -17.63 1.91
N GLN A 28 11.96 -18.86 2.39
CA GLN A 28 11.52 -20.06 1.67
C GLN A 28 10.15 -20.51 2.23
N PRO A 29 9.23 -21.04 1.40
CA PRO A 29 7.96 -21.55 1.89
C PRO A 29 8.17 -22.68 2.92
N GLY A 30 7.47 -22.62 4.05
CA GLY A 30 7.39 -23.75 5.00
C GLY A 30 6.38 -24.81 4.55
N GLU A 31 6.38 -25.97 5.22
CA GLU A 31 5.53 -27.14 4.88
C GLU A 31 4.03 -26.82 4.79
N HIS A 32 3.56 -25.76 5.46
CA HIS A 32 2.14 -25.43 5.57
C HIS A 32 1.69 -24.22 4.75
N THR A 33 2.56 -23.58 3.95
CA THR A 33 2.24 -22.30 3.31
C THR A 33 2.75 -22.22 1.87
N GLY A 34 2.27 -23.12 1.01
CA GLY A 34 2.45 -23.00 -0.44
C GLY A 34 1.49 -21.99 -1.09
N GLN A 35 0.37 -21.69 -0.44
CA GLN A 35 -0.66 -20.77 -0.94
C GLN A 35 -0.92 -19.63 0.04
N PRO A 36 -1.04 -18.37 -0.43
CA PRO A 36 -1.44 -17.26 0.42
C PRO A 36 -2.86 -17.45 0.96
N LEU A 37 -3.05 -17.18 2.26
CA LEU A 37 -4.37 -17.09 2.86
C LEU A 37 -4.84 -15.62 2.85
N TYR A 38 -6.06 -15.40 2.37
CA TYR A 38 -6.67 -14.07 2.41
C TYR A 38 -7.28 -13.79 3.79
N SER A 39 -7.14 -12.53 4.23
CA SER A 39 -7.70 -12.00 5.47
C SER A 39 -8.07 -10.53 5.25
N ASN A 40 -9.22 -10.12 5.79
CA ASN A 40 -9.72 -8.74 5.71
C ASN A 40 -9.89 -8.06 7.07
N CYS A 41 -9.56 -8.77 8.15
CA CYS A 41 -9.54 -8.23 9.50
C CYS A 41 -8.36 -8.82 10.27
N SER A 42 -7.78 -8.02 11.16
CA SER A 42 -6.71 -8.47 12.04
C SER A 42 -6.92 -7.97 13.45
N THR A 43 -6.43 -8.72 14.44
CA THR A 43 -6.35 -8.28 15.83
C THR A 43 -4.94 -8.53 16.35
N VAL A 44 -4.50 -7.64 17.25
CA VAL A 44 -3.16 -7.67 17.82
C VAL A 44 -3.28 -7.68 19.33
N ASN A 45 -2.79 -8.74 19.96
CA ASN A 45 -2.82 -8.91 21.41
C ASN A 45 -1.39 -8.98 21.93
N GLY A 46 -1.02 -8.03 22.81
CA GLY A 46 0.27 -8.05 23.49
C GLY A 46 0.31 -9.11 24.59
N GLY A 47 1.41 -9.87 24.65
CA GLY A 47 1.72 -10.80 25.73
C GLY A 47 3.09 -10.52 26.34
N GLN A 48 3.52 -11.38 27.26
CA GLN A 48 4.87 -11.28 27.85
C GLN A 48 5.92 -11.72 26.82
N GLY A 49 6.64 -10.76 26.23
CA GLY A 49 7.76 -11.01 25.31
C GLY A 49 7.38 -11.35 23.87
N VAL A 50 6.09 -11.57 23.59
CA VAL A 50 5.56 -11.85 22.25
C VAL A 50 4.27 -11.08 21.99
N VAL A 51 3.98 -10.87 20.71
CA VAL A 51 2.73 -10.33 20.21
C VAL A 51 2.01 -11.45 19.45
N LEU A 52 0.74 -11.66 19.76
CA LEU A 52 -0.14 -12.54 19.00
C LEU A 52 -0.88 -11.70 17.96
N VAL A 53 -0.76 -12.08 16.70
CA VAL A 53 -1.48 -11.47 15.59
C VAL A 53 -2.41 -12.51 14.98
N ASP A 54 -3.70 -12.20 15.02
CA ASP A 54 -4.73 -13.00 14.38
C ASP A 54 -5.15 -12.35 13.08
N PHE A 55 -5.19 -13.17 12.03
CA PHE A 55 -5.71 -12.80 10.73
C PHE A 55 -6.99 -13.59 10.49
N GLY A 56 -8.08 -12.89 10.24
CA GLY A 56 -9.39 -13.47 10.02
C GLY A 56 -10.05 -13.03 8.73
N PHE A 57 -11.14 -13.71 8.41
CA PHE A 57 -12.06 -13.33 7.36
C PHE A 57 -13.44 -13.06 7.97
N LEU A 58 -13.86 -11.81 7.90
CA LEU A 58 -15.22 -11.40 8.16
C LEU A 58 -16.01 -11.46 6.84
N ASP A 59 -17.09 -12.22 6.83
CA ASP A 59 -17.93 -12.37 5.65
C ASP A 59 -18.59 -11.03 5.26
N PRO A 60 -18.53 -10.62 3.97
CA PRO A 60 -19.12 -9.36 3.51
C PRO A 60 -20.62 -9.23 3.77
N GLN A 61 -21.39 -10.32 3.74
CA GLN A 61 -22.83 -10.27 4.04
C GLN A 61 -23.06 -9.96 5.51
N SER A 62 -22.26 -10.55 6.39
CA SER A 62 -22.28 -10.25 7.82
C SER A 62 -21.94 -8.78 8.10
N LEU A 63 -20.93 -8.24 7.42
CA LEU A 63 -20.56 -6.82 7.52
C LEU A 63 -21.67 -5.90 6.99
N ASN A 64 -22.32 -6.26 5.89
CA ASN A 64 -23.44 -5.49 5.33
C ASN A 64 -24.66 -5.50 6.25
N ALA A 65 -24.99 -6.65 6.85
CA ALA A 65 -26.06 -6.75 7.84
C ALA A 65 -25.78 -5.84 9.05
N LEU A 66 -24.54 -5.87 9.56
CA LEU A 66 -24.11 -4.99 10.65
C LEU A 66 -24.23 -3.50 10.29
N ASN A 67 -23.79 -3.12 9.10
CA ASN A 67 -23.91 -1.74 8.59
C ASN A 67 -25.37 -1.32 8.44
N ARG A 68 -26.28 -2.22 8.02
CA ARG A 68 -27.72 -1.93 7.93
C ARG A 68 -28.31 -1.69 9.31
N MET A 69 -28.02 -2.56 10.28
CA MET A 69 -28.47 -2.41 11.66
C MET A 69 -27.97 -1.10 12.29
N ALA A 70 -26.70 -0.76 12.06
CA ALA A 70 -26.12 0.50 12.53
C ALA A 70 -26.83 1.72 11.95
N ARG A 71 -27.24 1.67 10.68
CA ARG A 71 -27.98 2.75 10.01
C ARG A 71 -29.45 2.82 10.40
N SER A 72 -30.08 1.70 10.71
CA SER A 72 -31.49 1.65 11.15
C SER A 72 -31.67 1.99 12.63
N GLY A 73 -30.57 2.09 13.40
CA GLY A 73 -30.62 2.32 14.85
C GLY A 73 -31.02 1.07 15.63
N GLU A 74 -30.97 -0.11 15.00
CA GLU A 74 -31.17 -1.39 15.68
C GLU A 74 -30.00 -1.68 16.62
N LYS A 75 -30.28 -2.44 17.69
CA LYS A 75 -29.24 -2.85 18.65
C LYS A 75 -28.19 -3.71 17.95
N LEU A 76 -26.95 -3.21 17.91
CA LEU A 76 -25.81 -3.96 17.41
C LEU A 76 -25.45 -5.12 18.36
N PRO A 77 -24.95 -6.25 17.83
CA PRO A 77 -24.46 -7.33 18.67
C PRO A 77 -23.21 -6.88 19.43
N ASP A 78 -23.03 -7.41 20.64
CA ASP A 78 -21.84 -7.11 21.47
C ASP A 78 -20.55 -7.68 20.86
N ALA A 79 -20.67 -8.70 20.01
CA ALA A 79 -19.55 -9.31 19.28
C ALA A 79 -19.98 -9.85 17.91
N VAL A 80 -19.04 -9.89 16.98
CA VAL A 80 -19.21 -10.50 15.64
C VAL A 80 -18.21 -11.65 15.49
N ASN A 81 -18.71 -12.80 15.05
CA ASN A 81 -17.86 -13.96 14.80
C ASN A 81 -17.09 -13.78 13.49
N VAL A 82 -15.79 -14.06 13.55
CA VAL A 82 -14.87 -13.99 12.42
C VAL A 82 -14.27 -15.38 12.22
N LYS A 83 -14.10 -15.80 10.96
CA LYS A 83 -13.38 -17.03 10.65
C LYS A 83 -11.87 -16.80 10.78
N LEU A 84 -11.18 -17.51 11.67
CA LEU A 84 -9.73 -17.42 11.78
C LEU A 84 -9.06 -18.03 10.53
N SER A 85 -8.20 -17.26 9.87
CA SER A 85 -7.40 -17.71 8.73
C SER A 85 -5.99 -18.13 9.18
N SER A 86 -5.35 -17.34 10.03
CA SER A 86 -4.00 -17.61 10.55
C SER A 86 -3.78 -16.92 11.90
N ARG A 87 -2.94 -17.52 12.74
CA ARG A 87 -2.47 -16.94 14.00
C ARG A 87 -0.96 -17.04 14.05
N MET A 88 -0.31 -15.90 14.32
CA MET A 88 1.15 -15.82 14.43
C MET A 88 1.54 -15.29 15.80
N ALA A 89 2.49 -15.96 16.44
CA ALA A 89 3.22 -15.40 17.57
C ALA A 89 4.53 -14.80 17.04
N ILE A 90 4.75 -13.52 17.26
CA ILE A 90 5.95 -12.81 16.81
C ILE A 90 6.65 -12.14 18.00
N SER A 91 7.98 -12.03 17.95
CA SER A 91 8.71 -11.26 18.96
C SER A 91 8.38 -9.77 18.86
N ILE A 92 8.60 -9.03 19.95
CA ILE A 92 8.37 -7.58 20.01
C ILE A 92 9.20 -6.85 18.95
N ASP A 93 10.48 -7.23 18.77
CA ASP A 93 11.34 -6.61 17.76
C ASP A 93 10.83 -6.84 16.33
N THR A 94 10.34 -8.05 16.06
CA THR A 94 9.73 -8.40 14.77
C THR A 94 8.47 -7.57 14.51
N ALA A 95 7.63 -7.38 15.54
CA ALA A 95 6.44 -6.54 15.44
C ALA A 95 6.79 -5.08 15.12
N HIS A 96 7.85 -4.54 15.74
CA HIS A 96 8.32 -3.19 15.47
C HIS A 96 8.84 -3.04 14.03
N HIS A 97 9.67 -3.97 13.55
CA HIS A 97 10.12 -3.96 12.16
C HIS A 97 8.97 -4.08 11.17
N LEU A 98 7.97 -4.93 11.45
CA LEU A 98 6.77 -5.06 10.62
C LEU A 98 6.00 -3.75 10.56
N SER A 99 5.81 -3.07 11.70
CA SER A 99 5.14 -1.76 11.75
C SER A 99 5.87 -0.72 10.88
N GLN A 100 7.20 -0.65 10.97
CA GLN A 100 8.01 0.24 10.14
C GLN A 100 7.88 -0.07 8.65
N GLN A 101 7.93 -1.35 8.26
CA GLN A 101 7.77 -1.78 6.87
C GLN A 101 6.37 -1.44 6.32
N LEU A 102 5.32 -1.67 7.11
CA LEU A 102 3.95 -1.29 6.74
C LEU A 102 3.80 0.22 6.58
N ASN A 103 4.35 1.01 7.51
CA ASN A 103 4.31 2.47 7.43
C ASN A 103 5.04 3.00 6.20
N GLN A 104 6.19 2.42 5.84
CA GLN A 104 6.91 2.77 4.61
C GLN A 104 6.09 2.43 3.35
N LEU A 105 5.48 1.25 3.33
CA LEU A 105 4.67 0.78 2.19
C LEU A 105 3.40 1.62 1.98
N LEU A 106 2.72 1.99 3.08
CA LEU A 106 1.46 2.74 3.06
C LEU A 106 1.69 4.25 2.94
N GLY A 107 2.73 4.77 3.59
CA GLY A 107 3.09 6.20 3.58
C GLY A 107 3.53 6.69 2.20
N THR A 108 4.18 5.83 1.40
CA THR A 108 4.57 6.17 0.02
C THR A 108 3.35 6.40 -0.90
N LYS A 109 2.19 5.79 -0.61
CA LYS A 109 0.98 5.92 -1.44
C LYS A 109 0.14 7.17 -1.13
N LEU A 110 0.20 7.69 0.09
CA LEU A 110 -0.53 8.92 0.47
C LEU A 110 0.08 10.18 -0.15
N SER A 111 1.40 10.20 -0.40
CA SER A 111 2.06 11.37 -1.00
C SER A 111 1.80 11.52 -2.51
N ALA A 112 1.38 10.46 -3.22
CA ALA A 112 1.13 10.50 -4.67
C ALA A 112 -0.28 10.99 -5.04
N ALA A 113 -1.26 10.87 -4.13
CA ALA A 113 -2.64 11.30 -4.38
C ALA A 113 -2.87 12.81 -4.18
N VAL A 114 -1.92 13.53 -3.55
CA VAL A 114 -2.05 14.97 -3.25
C VAL A 114 -1.30 15.86 -4.23
N ALA A 115 -0.53 15.30 -5.18
CA ALA A 115 0.33 16.05 -6.09
C ALA A 115 -0.26 16.28 -7.50
N GLN A 116 -1.53 15.92 -7.75
CA GLN A 116 -2.22 16.21 -9.01
C GLN A 116 -3.50 17.01 -8.74
N GLY A 117 -3.33 18.28 -8.34
CA GLY A 117 -4.45 19.14 -7.99
C GLY A 117 -4.10 20.62 -7.90
N HIS A 118 -3.32 21.15 -8.86
CA HIS A 118 -3.14 22.57 -9.17
C HIS A 118 -2.28 22.61 -10.44
N GLU A 119 -2.77 23.10 -11.59
CA GLU A 119 -2.88 24.50 -12.01
C GLU A 119 -3.58 24.39 -13.41
N ASN A 120 -4.59 25.13 -13.83
CA ASN A 120 -4.64 26.57 -13.99
C ASN A 120 -6.07 26.98 -14.41
N THR A 121 -6.74 27.84 -13.64
CA THR A 121 -7.97 28.53 -14.04
C THR A 121 -7.65 30.00 -14.31
N ASN A 122 -7.89 30.47 -15.53
CA ASN A 122 -8.04 31.90 -15.85
C ASN A 122 -8.89 32.07 -17.13
N ASN A 123 -10.21 32.00 -16.95
CA ASN A 123 -11.28 32.97 -17.26
C ASN A 123 -11.24 33.92 -18.51
N PRO A 124 -12.38 34.54 -18.91
CA PRO A 124 -13.05 34.28 -20.18
C PRO A 124 -13.03 35.46 -21.16
N SER A 125 -13.32 35.19 -22.44
CA SER A 125 -13.57 36.23 -23.46
C SER A 125 -14.79 35.84 -24.30
N MET A 126 -15.83 36.66 -24.20
CA MET A 126 -17.01 36.63 -25.06
C MET A 126 -16.62 36.88 -26.52
N GLN A 127 -17.19 36.11 -27.45
CA GLN A 127 -17.45 36.63 -28.79
C GLN A 127 -18.72 36.00 -29.36
N ALA A 128 -19.76 36.84 -29.43
CA ALA A 128 -20.95 36.58 -30.23
C ALA A 128 -20.58 36.61 -31.72
N GLY A 129 -21.07 35.63 -32.47
CA GLY A 129 -20.92 35.55 -33.92
C GLY A 129 -21.97 34.61 -34.49
N SER A 130 -23.11 35.17 -34.86
CA SER A 130 -24.21 34.55 -35.59
C SER A 130 -23.77 34.02 -36.96
N GLY A 131 -24.21 32.82 -37.34
CA GLY A 131 -24.06 32.38 -38.73
C GLY A 131 -24.50 30.95 -39.04
N LYS A 132 -25.76 30.84 -39.51
CA LYS A 132 -26.23 29.98 -40.61
C LYS A 132 -26.40 28.46 -40.39
N MET A 133 -27.65 28.06 -40.63
CA MET A 133 -28.12 26.69 -40.86
C MET A 133 -27.43 26.09 -42.09
N GLU A 134 -27.05 24.82 -41.99
CA GLU A 134 -27.06 23.90 -43.14
C GLU A 134 -27.34 22.47 -42.66
N GLU A 135 -28.10 21.78 -43.49
CA GLU A 135 -28.85 20.56 -43.25
C GLU A 135 -28.12 19.38 -43.91
N GLY A 136 -28.16 18.21 -43.28
CA GLY A 136 -27.93 16.92 -43.93
C GLY A 136 -26.68 16.15 -43.47
N GLY A 137 -26.88 14.92 -43.00
CA GLY A 137 -25.78 13.97 -42.79
C GLY A 137 -26.04 12.95 -41.69
N LEU A 138 -26.78 11.89 -42.05
CA LEU A 138 -26.92 10.65 -41.30
C LEU A 138 -25.54 9.99 -41.10
N ASP A 139 -25.14 9.67 -39.87
CA ASP A 139 -24.33 8.48 -39.54
C ASP A 139 -24.27 8.25 -38.02
N THR A 140 -24.98 7.21 -37.57
CA THR A 140 -24.94 6.72 -36.19
C THR A 140 -23.65 5.92 -35.98
N GLN A 141 -22.56 6.60 -35.64
CA GLN A 141 -21.34 5.93 -35.22
C GLN A 141 -21.44 5.55 -33.73
N LYS A 142 -21.62 4.25 -33.48
CA LYS A 142 -21.43 3.59 -32.18
C LYS A 142 -20.02 3.88 -31.66
N ASN A 143 -19.90 4.79 -30.70
CA ASN A 143 -18.73 4.85 -29.83
C ASN A 143 -18.99 3.93 -28.63
N ASP A 144 -18.63 2.65 -28.78
CA ASP A 144 -18.40 1.76 -27.65
C ASP A 144 -17.05 2.13 -27.01
N ASP A 145 -17.01 3.28 -26.31
CA ASP A 145 -15.91 3.63 -25.42
C ASP A 145 -16.02 2.78 -24.14
N LYS A 146 -15.73 1.49 -24.28
CA LYS A 146 -15.31 0.67 -23.13
C LYS A 146 -13.86 1.01 -22.83
N SER A 147 -13.61 2.20 -22.28
CA SER A 147 -12.45 2.47 -21.43
C SER A 147 -12.65 1.78 -20.08
N GLY A 148 -12.86 0.46 -20.12
CA GLY A 148 -12.94 -0.38 -18.95
C GLY A 148 -11.55 -0.57 -18.36
N PHE A 149 -11.36 -0.10 -17.13
CA PHE A 149 -10.23 -0.45 -16.28
C PHE A 149 -9.89 -1.94 -16.45
N ARG A 150 -8.70 -2.24 -16.96
CA ARG A 150 -8.26 -3.59 -17.26
C ARG A 150 -7.24 -4.04 -16.23
N PHE A 151 -7.59 -5.05 -15.44
CA PHE A 151 -6.71 -5.57 -14.39
C PHE A 151 -5.47 -6.25 -14.98
N PRO A 152 -4.28 -6.09 -14.36
CA PRO A 152 -2.99 -6.54 -14.90
C PRO A 152 -2.82 -8.06 -15.02
N TRP A 153 -3.80 -8.86 -14.60
CA TRP A 153 -3.78 -10.32 -14.66
C TRP A 153 -4.79 -10.91 -15.68
N SER A 154 -5.50 -10.08 -16.43
CA SER A 154 -6.46 -10.53 -17.44
C SER A 154 -5.75 -10.92 -18.75
N LYS A 155 -5.22 -12.15 -18.80
CA LYS A 155 -4.81 -12.79 -20.05
C LYS A 155 -6.03 -13.47 -20.70
N LYS A 156 -6.28 -13.16 -21.97
CA LYS A 156 -7.22 -13.90 -22.82
C LYS A 156 -6.52 -15.19 -23.25
N THR A 157 -7.08 -16.35 -22.89
CA THR A 157 -6.78 -17.62 -23.56
C THR A 157 -7.41 -17.58 -24.94
N HIS A 158 -6.62 -17.94 -25.96
CA HIS A 158 -7.01 -17.97 -27.36
C HIS A 158 -7.32 -19.40 -27.81
#